data_AF-A0A2D1U6J6-F1
#
_entry.id   AF-A0A2D1U6J6-F1
#
_cell.length_a   1.000
_cell.length_b   1.000
_cell.length_c   1.000
_cell.angle_alpha   90.00
_cell.angle_beta   90.00
_cell.angle_gamma   90.00
#
_symmetry.space_group_name_H-M   'P 1'
#
loop_
_entity.id
_entity.type
_entity.pdbx_description
1 polymer ?
#
loop_
_entity_poly.entity_id
_entity_poly.type
_entity_poly.pdbx_seq_one_letter_code
_entity_poly.pdbx_strand_id
1 'polypeptide(L)'
;MKKLLIICGLLFSVVTFAQAQQGQGNGGRRGGTPEERAKRNTEMLTKKLSLTADQQTKVSAIYLEQAEGMKKLREDAAGDRDAMRAAMVKSNEESDAKISALLNDDQKKAYTTWKEERKEAMKKRQEGNGGGQ
;
A
#
# COMPACT_ATOMS: atom_id res chain seq x y z
N MET A 1 -26.95 15.98 -39.81
CA MET A 1 -25.91 15.67 -40.84
C MET A 1 -24.71 16.55 -40.54
N LYS A 2 -23.67 16.06 -39.85
CA LYS A 2 -22.47 15.39 -40.40
C LYS A 2 -21.79 16.19 -41.53
N LYS A 3 -20.75 16.93 -41.16
CA LYS A 3 -19.50 17.04 -41.93
C LYS A 3 -18.33 16.98 -40.94
N LEU A 4 -17.55 15.91 -41.10
CA LEU A 4 -16.28 15.65 -40.45
C LEU A 4 -15.17 16.51 -41.10
N LEU A 5 -14.09 16.73 -40.36
CA LEU A 5 -12.66 16.58 -40.70
C LEU A 5 -11.85 17.44 -39.70
N ILE A 6 -11.21 16.85 -38.68
CA ILE A 6 -9.92 16.14 -38.66
C ILE A 6 -8.70 17.11 -38.53
N ILE A 7 -7.81 16.77 -37.60
CA ILE A 7 -6.35 17.02 -37.52
C ILE A 7 -5.79 18.12 -36.58
N CYS A 8 -5.10 17.58 -35.56
CA CYS A 8 -3.82 18.00 -34.96
C CYS A 8 -3.75 19.14 -33.94
N GLY A 9 -3.29 18.75 -32.75
CA GLY A 9 -2.31 19.54 -32.02
C GLY A 9 -2.59 19.71 -30.53
N LEU A 10 -2.54 18.65 -29.73
CA LEU A 10 -2.17 18.83 -28.33
C LEU A 10 -1.40 17.62 -27.80
N LEU A 11 -0.16 17.94 -27.46
CA LEU A 11 0.94 17.08 -27.12
C LEU A 11 0.66 16.40 -25.78
N PHE A 12 0.48 15.07 -25.79
CA PHE A 12 0.74 14.26 -24.61
C PHE A 12 2.16 13.72 -24.75
N SER A 13 3.11 14.46 -24.20
CA SER A 13 4.44 13.98 -23.89
C SER A 13 4.31 12.86 -22.86
N VAL A 14 4.47 11.62 -23.33
CA VAL A 14 4.73 10.48 -22.45
C VAL A 14 6.12 10.70 -21.87
N VAL A 15 6.20 11.17 -20.63
CA VAL A 15 7.42 11.05 -19.84
C VAL A 15 7.56 9.57 -19.51
N THR A 16 8.31 8.86 -20.35
CA THR A 16 8.84 7.54 -20.04
C THR A 16 9.81 7.69 -18.87
N PHE A 17 9.38 7.31 -17.68
CA PHE A 17 10.31 7.09 -16.57
C PHE A 17 11.14 5.85 -16.90
N ALA A 18 12.31 6.08 -17.48
CA ALA A 18 13.41 5.13 -17.41
C ALA A 18 13.82 5.02 -15.93
N GLN A 19 13.59 3.86 -15.32
CA GLN A 19 14.27 3.45 -14.10
C GLN A 19 15.06 2.20 -14.42
N ALA A 20 16.29 2.44 -14.86
CA ALA A 20 17.36 1.48 -14.74
C ALA A 20 17.72 1.37 -13.25
N GLN A 21 17.48 0.22 -12.62
CA GLN A 21 18.34 -0.23 -11.52
C GLN A 21 18.26 -1.74 -11.32
N GLN A 22 19.23 -2.41 -11.94
CA GLN A 22 20.17 -3.32 -11.29
C GLN A 22 19.81 -3.76 -9.86
N GLY A 23 19.64 -5.08 -9.70
CA GLY A 23 19.52 -5.72 -8.39
C GLY A 23 19.27 -7.22 -8.55
N GLN A 24 20.16 -7.93 -9.24
CA GLN A 24 20.16 -9.39 -9.22
C GLN A 24 20.48 -9.86 -7.79
N GLY A 25 19.57 -10.63 -7.18
CA GLY A 25 19.74 -11.13 -5.81
C GLY A 25 18.54 -11.92 -5.29
N ASN A 26 18.65 -13.24 -5.38
CA ASN A 26 18.24 -14.24 -4.39
C ASN A 26 16.95 -14.00 -3.56
N GLY A 27 15.89 -14.78 -3.80
CA GLY A 27 14.94 -15.25 -2.76
C GLY A 27 14.08 -14.26 -1.93
N GLY A 28 14.19 -12.93 -2.06
CA GLY A 28 13.59 -11.97 -1.10
C GLY A 28 12.52 -10.99 -1.62
N ARG A 29 12.17 -11.00 -2.91
CA ARG A 29 11.48 -9.89 -3.61
C ARG A 29 9.95 -9.95 -3.66
N ARG A 30 9.24 -10.49 -2.67
CA ARG A 30 7.77 -10.54 -2.74
C ARG A 30 7.05 -9.19 -2.51
N GLY A 31 7.76 -8.05 -2.44
CA GLY A 31 7.15 -6.81 -1.98
C GLY A 31 7.49 -5.49 -2.67
N GLY A 32 8.40 -5.41 -3.66
CA GLY A 32 8.74 -4.11 -4.28
C GLY A 32 9.40 -3.08 -3.34
N THR A 33 9.72 -1.89 -3.86
CA THR A 33 10.31 -0.76 -3.11
C THR A 33 9.32 -0.18 -2.08
N PRO A 34 9.76 0.61 -1.08
CA PRO A 34 8.86 1.31 -0.17
C PRO A 34 7.79 2.14 -0.88
N GLU A 35 8.17 2.84 -1.94
CA GLU A 35 7.29 3.68 -2.75
C GLU A 35 6.25 2.85 -3.50
N GLU A 36 6.66 1.73 -4.10
CA GLU A 36 5.73 0.82 -4.78
C GLU A 36 4.72 0.20 -3.80
N ARG A 37 5.14 -0.08 -2.56
CA ARG A 37 4.24 -0.55 -1.50
C ARG A 37 3.27 0.53 -1.09
N ALA A 38 3.76 1.74 -0.82
CA ALA A 38 2.93 2.87 -0.42
C ALA A 38 1.89 3.19 -1.50
N LYS A 39 2.31 3.22 -2.77
CA LYS A 39 1.42 3.41 -3.91
C LYS A 39 0.33 2.35 -3.97
N ARG A 40 0.68 1.05 -3.95
CA ARG A 40 -0.31 -0.04 -4.01
C ARG A 40 -1.30 -0.02 -2.85
N ASN A 41 -0.82 0.24 -1.63
CA ASN A 41 -1.69 0.31 -0.46
C ASN A 41 -2.64 1.51 -0.53
N THR A 42 -2.14 2.66 -1.01
CA THR A 42 -2.96 3.85 -1.25
C THR A 42 -4.01 3.58 -2.31
N GLU A 43 -3.63 3.03 -3.47
CA GLU A 43 -4.57 2.70 -4.55
C GLU A 43 -5.66 1.72 -4.10
N MET A 44 -5.30 0.71 -3.30
CA MET A 44 -6.28 -0.22 -2.73
C MET A 44 -7.25 0.51 -1.81
N LEU A 45 -6.73 1.34 -0.91
CA LEU A 45 -7.56 2.06 0.05
C LEU A 45 -8.46 3.10 -0.65
N THR A 46 -7.94 3.79 -1.66
CA THR A 46 -8.71 4.67 -2.54
C THR A 46 -9.88 3.96 -3.17
N LYS A 47 -9.67 2.76 -3.72
CA LYS A 47 -10.75 1.96 -4.34
C LYS A 47 -11.81 1.53 -3.33
N LYS A 48 -11.42 1.26 -2.08
CA LYS A 48 -12.33 0.78 -1.03
C LYS A 48 -13.10 1.90 -0.33
N LEU A 49 -12.49 3.07 -0.17
CA LEU A 49 -13.03 4.20 0.61
C LEU A 49 -13.39 5.41 -0.25
N SER A 50 -13.13 5.37 -1.56
CA SER A 50 -13.31 6.52 -2.47
C SER A 50 -12.60 7.77 -1.94
N LEU A 51 -11.31 7.63 -1.62
CA LEU A 51 -10.51 8.72 -1.04
C LEU A 51 -10.39 9.92 -1.99
N THR A 52 -10.50 11.14 -1.45
CA THR A 52 -10.24 12.38 -2.20
C THR A 52 -8.76 12.51 -2.56
N ALA A 53 -8.41 13.37 -3.52
CA ALA A 53 -7.00 13.59 -3.90
C ALA A 53 -6.11 14.00 -2.71
N ASP A 54 -6.64 14.85 -1.82
CA ASP A 54 -5.93 15.28 -0.61
C ASP A 54 -5.73 14.12 0.38
N GLN A 55 -6.76 13.29 0.57
CA GLN A 55 -6.66 12.10 1.42
C GLN A 55 -5.66 11.10 0.83
N GLN A 56 -5.67 10.88 -0.48
CA GLN A 56 -4.72 9.99 -1.16
C GLN A 56 -3.27 10.42 -0.93
N THR A 57 -2.98 11.72 -1.07
CA THR A 57 -1.64 12.28 -0.82
C THR A 57 -1.17 12.00 0.60
N LYS A 58 -2.02 12.27 1.60
CA LYS A 58 -1.69 12.08 3.02
C LYS A 58 -1.57 10.59 3.40
N VAL A 59 -2.46 9.75 2.88
CA VAL A 59 -2.41 8.29 3.07
C VAL A 59 -1.15 7.70 2.44
N SER A 60 -0.74 8.16 1.26
CA SER A 60 0.50 7.72 0.61
C SER A 60 1.73 8.07 1.45
N ALA A 61 1.77 9.27 2.04
CA ALA A 61 2.86 9.66 2.94
C ALA A 61 2.92 8.76 4.18
N ILE A 62 1.78 8.43 4.79
CA ILE A 62 1.71 7.52 5.94
C ILE A 62 2.23 6.12 5.57
N TYR A 63 1.79 5.57 4.43
CA TYR A 63 2.27 4.26 4.01
C TYR A 63 3.74 4.25 3.58
N LEU A 64 4.27 5.35 3.06
CA LEU A 64 5.69 5.49 2.75
C LEU A 64 6.53 5.48 4.03
N GLU A 65 6.18 6.30 5.02
CA GLU A 65 6.81 6.34 6.33
C GLU A 65 6.84 4.94 6.97
N GLN A 66 5.70 4.24 6.94
CA GLN A 66 5.60 2.86 7.41
C GLN A 66 6.55 1.93 6.65
N ALA A 67 6.57 1.99 5.32
CA ALA A 67 7.35 1.08 4.49
C ALA A 67 8.86 1.29 4.67
N GLU A 68 9.30 2.55 4.80
CA GLU A 68 10.68 2.91 5.09
C GLU A 68 11.10 2.48 6.49
N GLY A 69 10.27 2.73 7.50
CA GLY A 69 10.51 2.29 8.88
C GLY A 69 10.68 0.78 8.98
N MET A 70 9.81 0.01 8.31
CA MET A 70 9.90 -1.44 8.28
C MET A 70 11.11 -1.96 7.48
N LYS A 71 11.54 -1.24 6.43
CA LYS A 71 12.77 -1.58 5.70
C LYS A 71 13.99 -1.42 6.60
N LYS A 72 14.10 -0.27 7.29
CA LYS A 72 15.20 0.01 8.22
C LYS A 72 15.25 -1.00 9.36
N LEU A 73 14.11 -1.24 10.02
CA LEU A 73 14.03 -2.22 11.09
C LEU A 73 14.49 -3.61 10.63
N ARG A 74 14.13 -4.03 9.41
CA ARG A 74 14.54 -5.33 8.85
C ARG A 74 16.05 -5.42 8.65
N GLU A 75 16.68 -4.33 8.26
CA GLU A 75 18.13 -4.22 8.14
C GLU A 75 18.79 -4.28 9.52
N ASP A 76 18.19 -3.65 10.53
CA ASP A 76 18.74 -3.53 11.89
C ASP A 76 18.52 -4.79 12.76
N ALA A 77 17.38 -5.48 12.64
CA ALA A 77 16.98 -6.53 13.59
C ALA A 77 17.74 -7.87 13.45
N ALA A 78 18.68 -8.00 12.50
CA ALA A 78 19.55 -9.17 12.31
C ALA A 78 18.85 -10.55 12.30
N GLY A 79 17.54 -10.61 12.02
CA GLY A 79 16.75 -11.84 12.04
C GLY A 79 15.89 -12.08 13.28
N ASP A 80 15.84 -11.16 14.26
CA ASP A 80 14.90 -11.21 15.38
C ASP A 80 13.45 -11.08 14.89
N ARG A 81 12.75 -12.21 14.90
CA ARG A 81 11.38 -12.32 14.38
C ARG A 81 10.35 -11.71 15.33
N ASP A 82 10.61 -11.70 16.62
CA ASP A 82 9.65 -11.21 17.62
C ASP A 82 9.71 -9.68 17.67
N ALA A 83 10.92 -9.10 17.64
CA ALA A 83 11.10 -7.67 17.47
C ALA A 83 10.47 -7.17 16.16
N MET A 84 10.68 -7.89 15.06
CA MET A 84 10.03 -7.61 13.77
C MET A 84 8.50 -7.62 13.87
N ARG A 85 7.93 -8.61 14.56
CA ARG A 85 6.48 -8.74 14.71
C ARG A 85 5.92 -7.61 15.56
N ALA A 86 6.54 -7.32 16.71
CA ALA A 86 6.11 -6.23 17.60
C ALA A 86 6.15 -4.87 16.88
N ALA A 87 7.25 -4.60 16.16
CA ALA A 87 7.38 -3.35 15.41
C ALA A 87 6.36 -3.24 14.27
N MET A 88 6.04 -4.35 13.59
CA MET A 88 4.99 -4.38 12.57
C MET A 88 3.61 -4.08 13.16
N VAL A 89 3.26 -4.66 14.31
CA VAL A 89 1.98 -4.40 14.99
C VAL A 89 1.88 -2.92 15.33
N LYS A 90 2.88 -2.38 16.02
CA LYS A 90 2.93 -0.97 16.40
C LYS A 90 2.82 -0.03 15.19
N SER A 91 3.62 -0.27 14.15
CA SER A 91 3.58 0.54 12.93
C SER A 91 2.23 0.50 12.23
N ASN A 92 1.55 -0.66 12.24
CA ASN A 92 0.20 -0.78 11.69
C ASN A 92 -0.82 0.01 12.51
N GLU A 93 -0.77 -0.07 13.85
CA GLU A 93 -1.67 0.69 14.74
C GLU A 93 -1.48 2.20 14.59
N GLU A 94 -0.23 2.67 14.53
CA GLU A 94 0.07 4.09 14.31
C GLU A 94 -0.45 4.56 12.95
N SER A 95 -0.23 3.77 11.90
CA SER A 95 -0.72 4.09 10.56
C SER A 95 -2.25 4.09 10.50
N ASP A 96 -2.91 3.13 11.16
CA ASP A 96 -4.37 3.03 11.25
C ASP A 96 -4.97 4.28 11.93
N ALA A 97 -4.38 4.72 13.05
CA ALA A 97 -4.81 5.92 13.75
C ALA A 97 -4.64 7.17 12.87
N LYS A 98 -3.46 7.33 12.23
CA LYS A 98 -3.20 8.46 11.32
C LYS A 98 -4.17 8.46 10.15
N ILE A 99 -4.42 7.31 9.52
CA ILE A 99 -5.37 7.19 8.40
C ILE A 99 -6.78 7.50 8.87
N SER A 100 -7.26 6.91 9.96
CA SER A 100 -8.63 7.12 10.45
C SER A 100 -8.93 8.58 10.80
N ALA A 101 -7.92 9.36 11.21
CA ALA A 101 -8.08 10.78 11.48
C ALA A 101 -8.30 11.62 10.20
N LEU A 102 -7.94 11.10 9.02
CA LEU A 102 -8.13 11.77 7.73
C LEU A 102 -9.49 11.48 7.08
N LEU A 103 -10.23 10.50 7.60
CA LEU A 103 -11.45 9.98 7.01
C LEU A 103 -12.68 10.71 7.55
N ASN A 104 -13.70 10.88 6.70
CA ASN A 104 -15.04 11.24 7.16
C ASN A 104 -15.77 10.01 7.75
N ASP A 105 -16.97 10.21 8.28
CA ASP A 105 -17.68 9.16 9.02
C ASP A 105 -18.06 7.95 8.15
N ASP A 106 -18.47 8.16 6.91
CA ASP A 106 -18.82 7.05 6.01
C ASP A 106 -17.57 6.28 5.57
N GLN A 107 -16.46 6.98 5.33
CA GLN A 107 -15.17 6.36 5.03
C GLN A 107 -14.64 5.58 6.24
N LYS A 108 -14.84 6.05 7.49
CA LYS A 108 -14.46 5.30 8.70
C LYS A 108 -15.23 3.99 8.84
N LYS A 109 -16.53 3.98 8.50
CA LYS A 109 -17.34 2.74 8.45
C LYS A 109 -16.76 1.77 7.42
N ALA A 110 -16.56 2.24 6.18
CA ALA A 110 -15.97 1.43 5.11
C ALA A 110 -14.56 0.92 5.48
N TYR A 111 -13.76 1.74 6.16
CA TYR A 111 -12.44 1.36 6.62
C TYR A 111 -12.49 0.25 7.68
N THR A 112 -13.41 0.34 8.63
CA THR A 112 -13.62 -0.68 9.67
C THR A 112 -14.00 -2.01 9.04
N THR A 113 -15.00 -2.01 8.14
CA THR A 113 -15.40 -3.21 7.39
C THR A 113 -14.24 -3.80 6.60
N TRP A 114 -13.47 -2.97 5.89
CA TRP A 114 -12.30 -3.44 5.15
C TRP A 114 -11.23 -4.08 6.06
N LYS A 115 -11.00 -3.55 7.26
CA LYS A 115 -10.08 -4.15 8.24
C LYS A 115 -10.58 -5.51 8.74
N GLU A 116 -11.87 -5.63 9.00
CA GLU A 116 -12.50 -6.89 9.40
C GLU A 116 -12.40 -7.94 8.30
N GLU A 117 -12.74 -7.60 7.04
CA GLU A 117 -12.57 -8.46 5.87
C GLU A 117 -11.14 -9.01 5.78
N ARG A 118 -10.15 -8.12 5.97
CA ARG A 118 -8.73 -8.51 5.95
C ARG A 118 -8.37 -9.44 7.10
N LYS A 119 -8.86 -9.17 8.32
CA LYS A 119 -8.62 -10.02 9.50
C LYS A 119 -9.19 -11.41 9.28
N GLU A 120 -10.42 -11.52 8.79
CA GLU A 120 -11.07 -12.79 8.51
C GLU A 120 -10.38 -13.55 7.36
N ALA A 121 -9.96 -12.85 6.30
CA ALA A 121 -9.17 -13.47 5.24
C ALA A 121 -7.83 -14.02 5.76
N MET A 122 -7.18 -13.33 6.70
CA MET A 122 -5.95 -13.83 7.33
C MET A 122 -6.20 -15.05 8.21
N LYS A 123 -7.27 -15.06 9.03
CA LYS A 123 -7.66 -16.23 9.84
C LYS A 123 -7.93 -17.46 8.96
N LYS A 124 -8.75 -17.31 7.92
CA LYS A 124 -9.05 -18.42 6.98
C LYS A 124 -7.79 -19.00 6.34
N ARG A 125 -6.82 -18.14 5.99
CA ARG A 125 -5.53 -18.58 5.45
C ARG A 125 -4.69 -19.33 6.48
N GLN A 126 -4.73 -18.90 7.75
CA GLN A 126 -4.04 -19.59 8.84
C GLN A 126 -4.65 -20.95 9.13
N GLU A 127 -5.98 -21.05 9.12
CA GLU A 127 -6.73 -22.30 9.30
C GLU A 127 -6.50 -23.28 8.13
N GLY A 128 -6.59 -22.79 6.88
CA GLY A 128 -6.40 -23.62 5.68
C GLY A 128 -4.97 -24.10 5.43
N ASN A 129 -3.96 -23.43 6.00
CA ASN A 129 -2.56 -23.83 5.91
C ASN A 129 -2.10 -24.68 7.13
N GLY A 130 -3.02 -25.01 8.04
CA GLY A 130 -2.77 -25.86 9.22
C GLY A 130 -3.07 -27.35 9.03
N GLY A 131 -3.56 -27.77 7.87
CA GLY A 131 -3.90 -29.17 7.54
C GLY A 131 -2.89 -29.91 6.67
N GLY A 132 -1.66 -29.39 6.52
CA GLY A 132 -0.60 -29.96 5.70
C GLY A 132 0.69 -30.16 6.49
N GLN A 133 0.66 -31.06 7.47
CA GLN A 133 1.82 -31.79 8.00
C GLN A 133 1.46 -33.27 8.04
#